data_AF-A0AAW2S335-F1
#
_entry.id   AF-A0AAW2S335-F1
#
_cell.length_a   1.000
_cell.length_b   1.000
_cell.length_c   1.000
_cell.angle_alpha   90.00
_cell.angle_beta   90.00
_cell.angle_gamma   90.00
#
_symmetry.space_group_name_H-M   'P 1'
#
loop_
_entity.id
_entity.type
_entity.pdbx_description
1 polymer ?
#
loop_
_entity_poly.entity_id
_entity_poly.type
_entity_poly.pdbx_seq_one_letter_code
_entity_poly.pdbx_strand_id
1 'polypeptide(L)'
;MKGVLDLIVDPSQNAFLPGLKINDNLFLAQELLAGYNQNYLPPGCSIKVDLRKAYDSIDWNYLSADLDLFQFPIKFKKWVFQCVSTAG
;
A
#
# COMPACT_ATOMS: atom_id res chain seq x y z
N MET A 1 -0.06 -5.67 16.27
CA MET A 1 0.07 -5.30 14.84
C MET A 1 -0.50 -3.92 14.57
N LYS A 2 -1.74 -3.61 14.97
CA LYS A 2 -2.39 -2.31 14.69
C LYS A 2 -1.54 -1.08 15.06
N GLY A 3 -0.91 -1.04 16.24
CA GLY A 3 -0.06 0.09 16.64
C GLY A 3 1.32 0.19 15.96
N VAL A 4 1.72 -0.78 15.14
CA VAL A 4 2.96 -0.71 14.33
C VAL A 4 2.65 -0.21 12.91
N LEU A 5 1.41 -0.41 12.43
CA LEU A 5 1.02 0.01 11.08
C LEU A 5 1.15 1.53 10.91
N ASP A 6 0.76 2.32 11.92
CA ASP A 6 0.86 3.78 11.89
C ASP A 6 2.32 4.30 11.78
N LEU A 7 3.32 3.45 12.04
CA LEU A 7 4.75 3.81 11.94
C LEU A 7 5.37 3.43 10.59
N ILE A 8 4.75 2.50 9.85
CA ILE A 8 5.32 1.92 8.63
C ILE A 8 4.48 2.20 7.38
N VAL A 9 3.22 2.59 7.57
CA VAL A 9 2.26 2.88 6.49
C VAL A 9 2.10 4.38 6.36
N ASP A 10 2.24 4.90 5.13
CA ASP A 10 2.05 6.32 4.86
C ASP A 10 0.56 6.71 4.98
N PRO A 11 0.23 7.92 5.47
CA PRO A 11 -1.15 8.38 5.58
C PRO A 11 -1.96 8.37 4.27
N SER A 12 -1.30 8.37 3.12
CA SER A 12 -1.94 8.24 1.80
C SER A 12 -2.32 6.81 1.43
N GLN A 13 -1.86 5.79 2.17
CA GLN A 13 -2.17 4.38 1.92
C GLN A 13 -3.50 3.97 2.55
N ASN A 14 -4.61 4.24 1.86
CA ASN A 14 -5.94 4.02 2.42
C ASN A 14 -6.52 2.60 2.24
N ALA A 15 -5.81 1.71 1.55
CA ALA A 15 -6.30 0.36 1.28
C ALA A 15 -6.01 -0.61 2.45
N PHE A 16 -6.97 -1.48 2.78
CA PHE A 16 -6.84 -2.54 3.78
C PHE A 16 -6.55 -2.07 5.23
N LEU A 17 -6.69 -0.78 5.53
CA LEU A 17 -6.63 -0.26 6.89
C LEU A 17 -8.02 -0.15 7.54
N PRO A 18 -8.16 -0.52 8.82
CA PRO A 18 -9.43 -0.44 9.53
C PRO A 18 -9.87 1.02 9.71
N GLY A 19 -11.08 1.34 9.24
CA GLY A 19 -11.67 2.69 9.33
C GLY A 19 -11.59 3.50 8.04
N LEU A 20 -10.78 3.07 7.07
CA LEU A 20 -10.70 3.68 5.75
C LEU A 20 -11.59 2.93 4.77
N LYS A 21 -12.30 3.69 3.94
CA LYS A 21 -13.26 3.19 2.96
C LYS A 21 -12.75 3.43 1.55
N ILE A 22 -13.17 2.60 0.61
CA ILE A 22 -12.82 2.77 -0.80
C ILE A 22 -13.23 4.14 -1.36
N ASN A 23 -14.26 4.76 -0.79
CA ASN A 23 -14.69 6.11 -1.14
C ASN A 23 -13.65 7.18 -0.82
N ASP A 24 -12.78 6.97 0.16
CA ASP A 24 -11.74 7.95 0.53
C ASP A 24 -10.73 8.11 -0.63
N ASN A 25 -10.41 7.01 -1.34
CA ASN A 25 -9.60 7.06 -2.55
C ASN A 25 -10.30 7.76 -3.72
N LEU A 26 -11.62 7.63 -3.82
CA LEU A 26 -12.39 8.35 -4.84
C LEU A 26 -12.35 9.86 -4.61
N PHE A 27 -12.53 10.30 -3.36
CA PHE A 27 -12.43 11.72 -3.00
C PHE A 27 -11.03 12.26 -3.26
N LEU A 28 -9.98 11.53 -2.86
CA LEU A 28 -8.59 11.93 -3.13
C LEU A 28 -8.33 12.09 -4.64
N ALA A 29 -8.81 11.14 -5.47
CA ALA A 29 -8.68 11.24 -6.92
C ALA A 29 -9.43 12.45 -7.51
N GLN A 30 -10.62 12.76 -7.00
CA GLN A 30 -11.38 13.94 -7.42
C GLN A 30 -10.66 15.24 -7.06
N GLU A 31 -10.10 15.32 -5.86
CA GLU A 31 -9.33 16.49 -5.40
C GLU A 31 -8.06 16.70 -6.24
N LEU A 32 -7.30 15.63 -6.51
CA LEU A 32 -6.13 15.68 -7.39
C LEU A 32 -6.47 16.15 -8.82
N LEU A 33 -7.68 15.87 -9.30
CA LEU A 33 -8.13 16.23 -10.64
C LEU A 33 -8.90 17.55 -10.71
N ALA A 34 -9.23 18.19 -9.57
CA ALA A 34 -10.10 19.38 -9.52
C ALA A 34 -9.56 20.58 -10.32
N GLY A 35 -8.25 20.65 -10.56
CA GLY A 35 -7.60 21.69 -11.37
C GLY A 35 -7.40 21.37 -12.85
N TYR A 36 -7.61 20.11 -13.28
CA TYR A 36 -7.23 19.68 -14.63
C TYR A 36 -8.04 20.35 -15.75
N ASN A 37 -9.25 20.82 -15.45
CA ASN A 37 -10.12 21.49 -16.41
C ASN A 37 -9.97 23.02 -16.41
N GLN A 38 -9.02 23.57 -15.66
CA GLN A 38 -8.83 25.02 -15.56
C GLN A 38 -7.81 25.49 -16.59
N ASN A 39 -8.30 26.19 -17.63
CA ASN A 39 -7.50 26.66 -18.77
C ASN A 39 -6.42 27.71 -18.40
N TYR A 40 -6.43 28.24 -17.17
CA TYR A 40 -5.42 29.18 -16.67
C TYR A 40 -4.28 28.49 -15.89
N LEU A 41 -4.41 27.19 -15.59
CA LEU A 41 -3.36 26.41 -14.96
C LEU A 41 -2.43 25.80 -16.02
N PRO A 42 -1.15 25.56 -15.69
CA PRO A 42 -0.25 24.79 -16.55
C PRO A 42 -0.84 23.39 -16.84
N PRO A 43 -0.56 22.83 -18.04
CA PRO A 43 -1.00 21.48 -18.38
C PRO A 43 -0.44 20.45 -17.37
N GLY A 44 -1.35 19.68 -16.76
CA GLY A 44 -1.02 18.59 -15.84
C GLY A 44 -1.10 17.21 -16.51
N CYS A 45 -0.45 16.21 -15.92
CA CYS A 45 -0.54 14.81 -16.32
C CYS A 45 -0.83 13.94 -15.10
N SER A 46 -1.82 13.04 -15.22
CA SER A 46 -2.13 12.04 -14.19
C SER A 46 -1.65 10.67 -14.66
N ILE A 47 -1.03 9.92 -13.76
CA ILE A 47 -0.53 8.58 -14.04
C ILE A 47 -1.25 7.62 -13.10
N LYS A 48 -1.93 6.62 -13.69
CA LYS A 48 -2.49 5.49 -12.94
C LYS A 48 -1.60 4.27 -13.15
N VAL A 49 -0.97 3.80 -12.07
CA VAL A 49 -0.20 2.56 -12.07
C VAL A 49 -1.09 1.45 -11.51
N ASP A 50 -1.32 0.40 -12.29
CA ASP A 50 -2.01 -0.81 -11.85
C ASP A 50 -0.99 -1.94 -11.69
N LEU A 51 -0.94 -2.54 -10.51
CA LEU A 51 0.04 -3.55 -10.16
C LEU A 51 -0.57 -4.95 -10.26
N ARG A 52 0.26 -5.94 -10.62
CA ARG A 52 -0.15 -7.35 -10.55
C ARG A 52 -0.49 -7.72 -9.11
N LYS A 53 -1.37 -8.71 -8.95
CA LYS A 53 -1.81 -9.20 -7.65
C LYS A 53 -0.60 -9.57 -6.80
N ALA A 54 -0.55 -9.03 -5.58
CA ALA A 54 0.58 -9.14 -4.67
C ALA A 54 1.04 -10.59 -4.46
N TYR A 55 0.12 -11.53 -4.18
CA TYR A 55 0.45 -12.93 -3.91
C TYR A 55 1.02 -13.69 -5.12
N ASP A 56 0.72 -13.24 -6.34
CA ASP A 56 1.19 -13.89 -7.56
C ASP A 56 2.53 -13.32 -8.06
N SER A 57 2.97 -12.17 -7.53
CA SER A 57 4.09 -11.42 -8.09
C SER A 57 5.13 -10.89 -7.09
N ILE A 58 4.88 -10.96 -5.79
CA ILE A 58 5.87 -10.55 -4.77
C ILE A 58 7.02 -11.56 -4.70
N ASP A 59 8.24 -11.05 -4.60
CA ASP A 59 9.40 -11.85 -4.19
C ASP A 59 9.39 -12.04 -2.67
N TRP A 60 9.29 -13.29 -2.22
CA TRP A 60 9.27 -13.61 -0.79
C TRP A 60 10.57 -13.25 -0.06
N ASN A 61 11.71 -13.20 -0.78
CA ASN A 61 12.96 -12.73 -0.19
C ASN A 61 12.91 -11.23 0.10
N TYR A 62 12.23 -10.45 -0.76
CA TYR A 62 12.00 -9.03 -0.54
C TYR A 62 11.11 -8.81 0.69
N LEU A 63 10.03 -9.58 0.83
CA LEU A 63 9.19 -9.55 2.04
C LEU A 63 10.00 -9.91 3.30
N SER A 64 10.94 -10.86 3.22
CA SER A 64 11.83 -11.18 4.35
C SER A 64 12.68 -9.99 4.75
N ALA A 65 13.32 -9.36 3.76
CA ALA A 65 14.21 -8.23 3.96
C ALA A 65 13.47 -7.04 4.58
N ASP A 66 12.24 -6.77 4.16
CA ASP A 66 11.41 -5.71 4.75
C ASP A 66 11.06 -6.01 6.21
N LEU A 67 10.66 -7.25 6.52
CA LEU A 67 10.37 -7.64 7.90
C LEU A 67 11.62 -7.56 8.81
N ASP A 68 12.81 -7.80 8.26
CA ASP A 68 14.08 -7.60 8.94
C ASP A 68 14.39 -6.11 9.16
N LEU A 69 14.17 -5.28 8.14
CA LEU A 69 14.36 -3.83 8.18
C LEU A 69 13.50 -3.19 9.27
N PHE A 70 12.22 -3.56 9.35
CA PHE A 70 11.30 -3.09 10.39
C PHE A 70 11.47 -3.80 11.74
N GLN A 71 12.50 -4.66 11.88
CA GLN A 71 12.85 -5.35 13.12
C GLN A 71 11.71 -6.19 13.72
N PHE A 72 10.90 -6.82 12.86
CA PHE A 72 9.82 -7.68 13.36
C PHE A 72 10.40 -8.88 14.13
N PRO A 73 9.75 -9.31 15.23
CA PRO A 73 10.20 -10.44 16.02
C PRO A 73 10.33 -11.72 15.18
N ILE A 74 11.36 -12.53 15.44
CA ILE A 74 11.64 -13.79 14.71
C ILE A 74 10.41 -14.70 14.66
N LYS A 75 9.67 -14.82 15.77
CA LYS A 75 8.45 -15.62 15.84
C LYS A 75 7.38 -15.14 14.86
N PHE A 76 7.22 -13.82 14.73
CA PHE A 76 6.25 -13.21 13.83
C PHE A 76 6.63 -13.45 12.37
N LYS A 77 7.91 -13.25 12.02
CA LYS A 77 8.42 -13.53 10.67
C LYS A 77 8.14 -14.98 10.27
N LYS A 78 8.42 -15.94 11.16
CA LYS A 78 8.12 -17.36 10.92
C LYS A 78 6.64 -17.61 10.61
N TRP A 79 5.72 -16.97 11.33
CA TRP A 79 4.29 -17.09 11.05
C TRP A 79 3.92 -16.53 9.67
N VAL A 80 4.41 -15.34 9.33
CA VAL A 80 4.18 -14.74 8.00
C VAL A 80 4.68 -15.67 6.90
N PHE A 81 5.91 -16.18 7.02
CA PHE A 81 6.50 -17.11 6.05
C PHE A 81 5.73 -18.41 5.92
N GLN A 82 5.21 -18.94 7.03
CA GLN A 82 4.37 -20.13 6.99
C GLN A 82 3.05 -19.87 6.26
N CYS A 83 2.43 -18.72 6.44
CA CYS A 83 1.19 -18.37 5.74
C CYS A 83 1.39 -18.18 4.23
N VAL A 84 2.46 -17.49 3.81
CA VAL A 84 2.70 -17.23 2.37
C VAL A 84 3.23 -18.46 1.63
N SER A 85 3.97 -19.35 2.30
CA SER A 85 4.46 -20.61 1.71
C SER A 85 3.35 -21.65 1.51
N THR A 86 2.27 -21.59 2.30
CA THR A 86 1.08 -22.46 2.12
C THR A 86 0.08 -21.93 1.09
N ALA A 87 0.28 -20.71 0.57
CA ALA A 87 -0.64 -20.07 -0.35
C ALA A 87 -0.39 -20.40 -1.84
N GLY A 88 0.58 -21.29 -2.12
CA GLY A 88 0.91 -21.80 -3.46
C GLY A 88 0.26 -23.14 -3.77
#